data_AF-A0A1L4BYS0-F1
#
_entry.id   AF-A0A1L4BYS0-F1
#
_cell.length_a   1.000
_cell.length_b   1.000
_cell.length_c   1.000
_cell.angle_alpha   90.00
_cell.angle_beta   90.00
_cell.angle_gamma   90.00
#
_symmetry.space_group_name_H-M   'P 1'
#
loop_
_entity.id
_entity.type
_entity.pdbx_description
1 polymer ?
#
loop_
_entity_poly.entity_id
_entity_poly.type
_entity_poly.pdbx_seq_one_letter_code
_entity_poly.pdbx_strand_id
1 'polypeptide(L)'
;MREKLGISQNDFIVVGVGQIQKRKGIDDFIALAKQNPQIKFIWLGGFSFGRITDGYEKYKSIYENPPENVIFTGIIVRKELAEYYNVANLFLLPSYNELFPMSILEAFSCGLPVMVRDLNLYQDIINGYYMSFTDLDDLNKKSKISSLS
;
A
#
# COMPACT_ATOMS: atom_id res chain seq x y z
N MET A 1 -15.80 3.81 -8.37
CA MET A 1 -15.03 3.25 -7.23
C MET A 1 -14.91 4.23 -6.07
N ARG A 2 -14.43 5.47 -6.25
CA ARG A 2 -14.36 6.49 -5.16
C ARG A 2 -15.65 6.65 -4.35
N GLU A 3 -16.80 6.76 -5.01
CA GLU A 3 -18.12 6.81 -4.36
C GLU A 3 -18.42 5.57 -3.51
N LYS A 4 -18.13 4.36 -4.02
CA LYS A 4 -18.29 3.10 -3.28
C LYS A 4 -17.45 3.06 -2.00
N LEU A 5 -16.35 3.81 -1.97
CA LEU A 5 -15.42 3.90 -0.85
C LEU A 5 -15.70 5.12 0.06
N GLY A 6 -16.68 5.97 -0.28
CA GLY A 6 -16.94 7.22 0.44
C GLY A 6 -15.79 8.23 0.33
N ILE A 7 -14.99 8.17 -0.74
CA ILE A 7 -13.80 9.00 -0.95
C ILE A 7 -14.14 10.16 -1.91
N SER A 8 -13.69 11.36 -1.59
CA SER A 8 -13.88 12.56 -2.41
C SER A 8 -13.08 12.48 -3.72
N GLN A 9 -13.49 13.24 -4.74
CA GLN A 9 -12.74 13.33 -6.00
C GLN A 9 -11.37 13.99 -5.82
N ASN A 10 -11.24 14.87 -4.83
CA ASN A 10 -9.99 15.60 -4.55
C ASN A 10 -9.05 14.87 -3.57
N ASP A 11 -9.49 13.74 -3.01
CA ASP A 11 -8.66 12.98 -2.07
C ASP A 11 -7.48 12.33 -2.81
N PHE A 12 -6.28 12.52 -2.27
CA PHE A 12 -5.12 11.76 -2.70
C PHE A 12 -5.19 10.34 -2.10
N ILE A 13 -5.09 9.31 -2.95
CA ILE A 13 -5.25 7.91 -2.54
C ILE A 13 -3.92 7.17 -2.71
N VAL A 14 -3.44 6.59 -1.61
CA VAL A 14 -2.33 5.62 -1.60
C VAL A 14 -2.91 4.22 -1.47
N VAL A 15 -2.53 3.32 -2.37
CA VAL A 15 -2.97 1.92 -2.36
C VAL A 15 -1.81 0.98 -2.10
N GLY A 16 -1.97 0.04 -1.16
CA GLY A 16 -1.04 -1.06 -0.91
C GLY A 16 -1.73 -2.39 -1.12
N VAL A 17 -0.97 -3.45 -1.44
CA VAL A 17 -1.53 -4.78 -1.72
C VAL A 17 -0.72 -5.87 -1.03
N GLY A 18 -1.41 -6.76 -0.32
CA GLY A 18 -0.80 -7.95 0.24
C GLY A 18 -1.49 -8.46 1.51
N GLN A 19 -0.95 -9.54 2.04
CA GLN A 19 -1.36 -10.07 3.34
C GLN A 19 -1.01 -9.07 4.44
N ILE A 20 -1.86 -9.00 5.46
CA ILE A 20 -1.58 -8.17 6.65
C ILE A 20 -0.54 -8.88 7.51
N GLN A 21 0.72 -8.53 7.28
CA GLN A 21 1.89 -9.14 7.91
C GLN A 21 3.02 -8.13 8.05
N LYS A 22 3.83 -8.30 9.11
CA LYS A 22 5.04 -7.50 9.33
C LYS A 22 5.97 -7.46 8.13
N ARG A 23 6.22 -8.61 7.49
CA ARG A 23 7.08 -8.71 6.29
C ARG A 23 6.60 -7.86 5.12
N LYS A 24 5.28 -7.64 5.00
CA LYS A 24 4.69 -6.79 3.95
C LYS A 24 4.77 -5.30 4.27
N GLY A 25 5.36 -4.92 5.41
CA GLY A 25 5.57 -3.53 5.80
C GLY A 25 4.29 -2.82 6.26
N ILE A 26 3.29 -3.58 6.75
CA ILE A 26 2.01 -2.98 7.15
C ILE A 26 2.18 -1.93 8.26
N ASP A 27 3.20 -2.08 9.12
CA ASP A 27 3.52 -1.09 10.15
C ASP A 27 3.87 0.28 9.54
N ASP A 28 4.70 0.30 8.49
CA ASP A 28 5.09 1.54 7.82
C ASP A 28 3.91 2.17 7.06
N PHE A 29 3.05 1.34 6.46
CA PHE A 29 1.83 1.79 5.80
C PHE A 29 0.89 2.50 6.80
N ILE A 30 0.63 1.87 7.95
CA ILE A 30 -0.23 2.44 9.01
C ILE A 30 0.42 3.69 9.63
N ALA A 31 1.74 3.67 9.87
CA ALA A 31 2.46 4.80 10.43
C ALA A 31 2.41 6.01 9.49
N LEU A 32 2.63 5.78 8.19
CA LEU A 32 2.50 6.82 7.17
C LEU A 32 1.08 7.39 7.11
N ALA A 33 0.06 6.54 7.22
CA ALA A 33 -1.33 6.97 7.25
C ALA A 33 -1.63 7.87 8.46
N LYS A 34 -1.17 7.50 9.65
CA LYS A 34 -1.32 8.31 10.88
C LYS A 34 -0.60 9.66 10.78
N GLN A 35 0.54 9.72 10.08
CA GLN A 35 1.30 10.95 9.86
C GLN A 35 0.68 11.86 8.80
N ASN A 36 -0.26 11.36 7.98
CA ASN A 36 -0.88 12.08 6.87
C ASN A 36 -2.41 11.88 6.86
N PRO A 37 -3.14 12.40 7.87
CA PRO A 37 -4.59 12.21 8.01
C PRO A 37 -5.42 12.75 6.82
N GLN A 38 -4.85 13.67 6.03
CA GLN A 38 -5.46 14.23 4.83
C GLN A 38 -5.41 13.29 3.60
N ILE A 39 -4.57 12.26 3.63
CA ILE A 39 -4.42 11.28 2.54
C ILE A 39 -5.25 10.05 2.87
N LYS A 40 -5.92 9.48 1.87
CA LYS A 40 -6.65 8.20 2.01
C LYS A 40 -5.72 7.04 1.70
N PHE A 41 -5.75 6.03 2.54
CA PHE A 41 -4.94 4.82 2.42
C PHE A 41 -5.87 3.62 2.26
N ILE A 42 -5.60 2.80 1.25
CA ILE A 42 -6.38 1.59 0.98
C ILE A 42 -5.42 0.41 0.94
N TRP A 43 -5.61 -0.56 1.82
CA TRP A 43 -4.86 -1.81 1.81
C TRP A 43 -5.72 -2.94 1.25
N LEU A 44 -5.32 -3.43 0.07
CA LEU A 44 -5.98 -4.52 -0.63
C LEU A 44 -5.42 -5.86 -0.16
N GLY A 45 -6.22 -6.59 0.60
CA GLY A 45 -5.85 -7.87 1.19
C GLY A 45 -6.18 -7.94 2.68
N GLY A 46 -6.04 -9.14 3.23
CA GLY A 46 -6.37 -9.44 4.62
C GLY A 46 -5.45 -10.50 5.20
N PHE A 47 -5.91 -11.18 6.23
CA PHE A 47 -5.23 -12.34 6.80
C PHE A 47 -5.52 -13.59 5.95
N SER A 48 -4.48 -14.33 5.54
CA SER A 48 -4.65 -15.58 4.77
C SER A 48 -4.51 -16.85 5.61
N PHE A 49 -3.93 -16.74 6.80
CA PHE A 49 -3.75 -17.83 7.75
C PHE A 49 -4.18 -17.33 9.13
N GLY A 50 -4.73 -18.21 9.97
CA GLY A 50 -5.18 -17.88 11.33
C GLY A 50 -4.04 -17.42 12.27
N ARG A 51 -4.23 -17.58 13.58
CA ARG A 51 -3.36 -17.07 14.70
C ARG A 51 -1.84 -17.37 14.64
N ILE A 52 -1.31 -18.04 13.60
CA ILE A 52 0.11 -18.45 13.46
C ILE A 52 0.95 -17.33 12.79
N THR A 53 0.55 -16.07 12.91
CA THR A 53 1.33 -14.94 12.37
C THR A 53 1.88 -14.08 13.51
N ASP A 54 3.17 -13.74 13.43
CA ASP A 54 3.81 -12.84 14.39
C ASP A 54 3.07 -11.49 14.42
N GLY A 55 2.72 -11.03 15.63
CA GLY A 55 1.92 -9.82 15.82
C GLY A 55 0.45 -9.92 15.41
N TYR A 56 -0.12 -11.12 15.22
CA TYR A 56 -1.52 -11.29 14.76
C TYR A 56 -2.53 -10.46 15.55
N GLU A 57 -2.52 -10.52 16.89
CA GLU A 57 -3.51 -9.79 17.70
C GLU A 57 -3.36 -8.26 17.55
N LYS A 58 -2.13 -7.75 17.43
CA LYS A 58 -1.86 -6.33 17.12
C LYS A 58 -2.49 -5.95 15.79
N TYR A 59 -2.18 -6.70 14.73
CA TYR A 59 -2.67 -6.37 13.39
C TYR A 59 -4.16 -6.60 13.24
N LYS A 60 -4.73 -7.59 13.93
CA LYS A 60 -6.17 -7.85 13.98
C LYS A 60 -6.89 -6.67 14.63
N SER A 61 -6.38 -6.18 15.76
CA SER A 61 -6.95 -4.99 16.43
C SER A 61 -6.95 -3.77 15.51
N ILE A 62 -5.86 -3.53 14.76
CA ILE A 62 -5.78 -2.42 13.80
C ILE A 62 -6.68 -2.65 12.58
N TYR A 63 -6.83 -3.89 12.13
CA TYR A 63 -7.72 -4.24 11.02
C TYR A 63 -9.19 -4.03 11.38
N GLU A 64 -9.59 -4.40 12.61
CA GLU A 64 -10.95 -4.21 13.12
C GLU A 64 -11.24 -2.74 13.51
N ASN A 65 -10.20 -1.98 13.87
CA ASN A 65 -10.29 -0.57 14.26
C ASN A 65 -9.19 0.25 13.55
N PRO A 66 -9.30 0.44 12.22
CA PRO A 66 -8.29 1.16 11.46
C PRO A 66 -8.26 2.65 11.81
N PRO A 67 -7.14 3.35 11.55
CA PRO A 67 -7.15 4.80 11.47
C PRO A 67 -8.25 5.31 10.53
N GLU A 68 -8.86 6.46 10.80
CA GLU A 68 -10.01 7.00 10.05
C GLU A 68 -9.74 7.17 8.54
N ASN A 69 -8.47 7.35 8.16
CA ASN A 69 -8.05 7.51 6.79
C ASN A 69 -7.54 6.20 6.14
N VAL A 70 -7.71 5.04 6.79
CA VAL A 70 -7.28 3.73 6.30
C VAL A 70 -8.50 2.83 6.06
N ILE A 71 -8.56 2.24 4.87
CA ILE A 71 -9.54 1.22 4.50
C ILE A 71 -8.80 -0.10 4.29
N PHE A 72 -9.20 -1.13 5.02
CA PHE A 72 -8.83 -2.51 4.71
C PHE A 72 -9.97 -3.18 3.94
N THR A 73 -9.71 -3.61 2.71
CA THR A 73 -10.78 -4.22 1.87
C THR A 73 -11.06 -5.68 2.23
N GLY A 74 -10.15 -6.31 2.99
CA GLY A 74 -10.09 -7.77 3.07
C GLY A 74 -9.63 -8.39 1.76
N ILE A 75 -9.85 -9.69 1.61
CA ILE A 75 -9.48 -10.44 0.40
C ILE A 75 -10.42 -10.05 -0.74
N ILE A 76 -9.87 -9.42 -1.78
CA ILE A 76 -10.60 -9.08 -3.01
C ILE A 76 -10.14 -9.97 -4.17
N VAL A 77 -11.03 -10.16 -5.15
CA VAL A 77 -10.71 -10.94 -6.35
C VAL A 77 -9.79 -10.14 -7.27
N ARG A 78 -8.87 -10.85 -7.95
CA ARG A 78 -7.83 -10.21 -8.78
C ARG A 78 -8.38 -9.25 -9.83
N LYS A 79 -9.55 -9.55 -10.41
CA LYS A 79 -10.23 -8.70 -11.41
C LYS A 79 -10.60 -7.31 -10.87
N GLU A 80 -10.77 -7.16 -9.56
CA GLU A 80 -11.15 -5.89 -8.92
C GLU A 80 -9.93 -5.02 -8.60
N LEU A 81 -8.70 -5.58 -8.55
CA LEU A 81 -7.48 -4.82 -8.24
C LEU A 81 -7.31 -3.63 -9.18
N ALA A 82 -7.56 -3.82 -10.47
CA ALA A 82 -7.47 -2.77 -11.47
C ALA A 82 -8.42 -1.59 -11.16
N GLU A 83 -9.60 -1.83 -10.60
CA GLU A 83 -10.53 -0.76 -10.23
C GLU A 83 -9.98 0.11 -9.10
N TYR A 84 -9.23 -0.48 -8.16
CA TYR A 84 -8.55 0.26 -7.09
C TYR A 84 -7.32 1.00 -7.61
N TYR A 85 -6.51 0.37 -8.47
CA TYR A 85 -5.34 1.01 -9.05
C TYR A 85 -5.73 2.23 -9.89
N ASN A 86 -6.79 2.13 -10.69
CA ASN A 86 -7.26 3.22 -11.57
C ASN A 86 -7.79 4.45 -10.82
N VAL A 87 -8.14 4.34 -9.53
CA VAL A 87 -8.54 5.51 -8.73
C VAL A 87 -7.46 5.99 -7.78
N ALA A 88 -6.42 5.20 -7.58
CA ALA A 88 -5.29 5.54 -6.74
C ALA A 88 -4.39 6.58 -7.42
N ASN A 89 -3.66 7.33 -6.61
CA ASN A 89 -2.64 8.28 -7.07
C ASN A 89 -1.24 7.71 -6.89
N LEU A 90 -1.05 6.79 -5.94
CA LEU A 90 0.21 6.13 -5.67
C LEU A 90 -0.01 4.68 -5.25
N PHE A 91 0.74 3.76 -5.84
CA PHE A 91 0.93 2.41 -5.31
C PHE A 91 2.10 2.40 -4.34
N LEU A 92 1.90 1.85 -3.14
CA LEU A 92 2.92 1.72 -2.11
C LEU A 92 3.07 0.24 -1.69
N LEU A 93 4.26 -0.33 -1.92
CA LEU A 93 4.61 -1.65 -1.39
C LEU A 93 5.80 -1.56 -0.44
N PRO A 94 5.55 -1.47 0.88
CA PRO A 94 6.61 -1.27 1.88
C PRO A 94 7.28 -2.56 2.36
N SER A 95 7.11 -3.65 1.60
CA SER A 95 7.61 -4.98 1.92
C SER A 95 9.11 -4.99 2.22
N TYR A 96 9.48 -5.73 3.26
CA TYR A 96 10.89 -6.00 3.61
C TYR A 96 11.52 -7.10 2.76
N ASN A 97 10.69 -7.94 2.12
CA ASN A 97 11.15 -9.00 1.24
C ASN A 97 10.03 -9.37 0.25
N GLU A 98 10.38 -9.65 -1.00
CA GLU A 98 9.49 -10.15 -2.05
C GLU A 98 10.17 -11.29 -2.82
N LEU A 99 9.38 -12.19 -3.41
CA LEU A 99 9.89 -13.25 -4.29
C LEU A 99 9.80 -12.83 -5.76
N PHE A 100 8.65 -12.28 -6.15
CA PHE A 100 8.45 -11.70 -7.46
C PHE A 100 7.39 -10.58 -7.39
N PRO A 101 7.66 -9.41 -7.97
CA PRO A 101 6.87 -8.20 -7.74
C PRO A 101 5.58 -8.13 -8.60
N MET A 102 4.73 -9.15 -8.58
CA MET A 102 3.53 -9.18 -9.44
C MET A 102 2.61 -7.97 -9.25
N SER A 103 2.35 -7.56 -8.01
CA SER A 103 1.49 -6.41 -7.73
C SER A 103 2.06 -5.09 -8.23
N ILE A 104 3.39 -4.95 -8.27
CA ILE A 104 4.07 -3.79 -8.85
C ILE A 104 3.87 -3.78 -10.38
N LEU A 105 4.03 -4.93 -11.04
CA LEU A 105 3.81 -5.04 -12.49
C LEU A 105 2.36 -4.72 -12.87
N GLU A 106 1.40 -5.13 -12.04
CA GLU A 106 -0.01 -4.78 -12.23
C GLU A 106 -0.24 -3.28 -12.05
N ALA A 107 0.35 -2.65 -11.03
CA ALA A 107 0.26 -1.20 -10.83
C ALA A 107 0.84 -0.43 -12.04
N PHE A 108 1.99 -0.85 -12.56
CA PHE A 108 2.56 -0.30 -13.79
C PHE A 108 1.63 -0.46 -14.99
N SER A 109 0.98 -1.61 -15.14
CA SER A 109 0.03 -1.83 -16.24
C SER A 109 -1.18 -0.89 -16.21
N CYS A 110 -1.50 -0.35 -15.02
CA CYS A 110 -2.54 0.67 -14.82
C CYS A 110 -2.00 2.11 -14.91
N GLY A 111 -0.71 2.30 -15.20
CA GLY A 111 -0.08 3.63 -15.23
C GLY A 111 0.05 4.31 -13.87
N LEU A 112 -0.08 3.54 -12.78
CA LEU A 112 -0.03 4.06 -11.42
C LEU A 112 1.42 4.27 -10.99
N PRO A 113 1.82 5.47 -10.54
CA PRO A 113 3.14 5.67 -9.94
C PRO A 113 3.38 4.67 -8.80
N VAL A 114 4.58 4.09 -8.76
CA VAL A 114 4.97 3.04 -7.81
C VAL A 114 6.05 3.55 -6.87
N MET A 115 5.81 3.37 -5.57
CA MET A 115 6.80 3.55 -4.51
C MET A 115 7.00 2.25 -3.74
N VAL A 116 8.24 1.84 -3.56
CA VAL A 116 8.61 0.57 -2.93
C VAL A 116 9.77 0.75 -1.97
N ARG A 117 9.93 -0.18 -1.02
CA ARG A 117 11.17 -0.23 -0.23
C ARG A 117 12.35 -0.51 -1.16
N ASP A 118 13.49 0.12 -0.89
CA ASP A 118 14.72 -0.17 -1.61
C ASP A 118 15.18 -1.61 -1.35
N LEU A 119 14.99 -2.47 -2.36
CA LEU A 119 15.38 -3.89 -2.35
C LEU A 119 16.17 -4.18 -3.62
N ASN A 120 17.30 -4.88 -3.49
CA ASN A 120 18.16 -5.26 -4.63
C ASN A 120 17.39 -6.00 -5.73
N LEU A 121 16.39 -6.82 -5.34
CA LEU A 121 15.52 -7.55 -6.27
C LEU A 121 14.92 -6.64 -7.37
N TYR A 122 14.59 -5.39 -7.04
CA TYR A 122 13.94 -4.48 -7.98
C TYR A 122 14.91 -3.88 -9.01
N GLN A 123 16.21 -3.79 -8.67
CA GLN A 123 17.24 -3.29 -9.57
C GLN A 123 17.43 -4.20 -10.79
N ASP A 124 17.20 -5.50 -10.64
CA ASP A 124 17.35 -6.45 -11.75
C ASP A 124 16.10 -6.55 -12.63
N ILE A 125 14.92 -6.15 -12.13
CA ILE A 125 13.62 -6.44 -12.77
C ILE A 125 12.94 -5.16 -13.31
N ILE A 126 12.99 -4.06 -12.55
CA ILE A 126 12.16 -2.86 -12.79
C ILE A 126 12.94 -1.55 -12.60
N ASN A 127 14.28 -1.57 -12.72
CA ASN A 127 15.12 -0.39 -12.51
C ASN A 127 14.69 0.80 -13.38
N GLY A 128 14.62 1.98 -12.75
CA GLY A 128 14.22 3.24 -13.41
C GLY A 128 12.71 3.48 -13.52
N TYR A 129 11.86 2.55 -13.11
CA TYR A 129 10.40 2.67 -13.22
C TYR A 129 9.69 2.97 -11.90
N TYR A 130 10.41 3.04 -10.77
CA TYR A 130 9.82 3.22 -9.44
C TYR A 130 10.55 4.28 -8.60
N MET A 131 9.85 4.80 -7.60
CA MET A 131 10.45 5.52 -6.48
C MET A 131 10.80 4.54 -5.37
N SER A 132 11.97 4.69 -4.76
CA SER A 132 12.39 3.87 -3.61
C SER A 132 12.41 4.67 -2.31
N PHE A 133 12.29 3.98 -1.19
CA PHE A 133 12.56 4.53 0.14
C PHE A 133 13.33 3.55 1.03
N THR A 134 14.12 4.08 1.97
CA THR A 134 14.94 3.27 2.89
C THR A 134 14.29 3.05 4.25
N ASP A 135 13.56 4.05 4.75
CA ASP A 135 12.91 4.07 6.05
C ASP A 135 11.62 4.92 6.02
N LEU A 136 10.93 4.99 7.16
CA LEU A 136 9.65 5.70 7.29
C LEU A 136 9.78 7.22 7.08
N ASP A 137 10.90 7.82 7.47
CA ASP A 137 11.11 9.27 7.33
C ASP A 137 11.32 9.64 5.87
N ASP A 138 12.12 8.86 5.15
CA ASP A 138 12.32 8.99 3.70
C ASP A 138 11.01 8.74 2.93
N LEU A 139 10.28 7.68 3.30
CA LEU A 139 8.95 7.37 2.77
C LEU A 139 8.00 8.58 2.91
N ASN A 140 7.93 9.17 4.11
CA ASN A 140 7.04 10.29 4.38
C ASN A 140 7.45 11.57 3.64
N LYS A 141 8.75 11.81 3.43
CA LYS A 141 9.22 12.95 2.62
C LYS A 141 8.84 12.79 1.15
N LYS A 142 9.07 11.61 0.58
CA LYS A 142 8.84 11.34 -0.84
C LYS A 142 7.35 11.19 -1.19
N SER A 143 6.53 10.67 -0.28
CA SER A 143 5.08 10.58 -0.49
C SER A 143 4.43 11.97 -0.65
N LYS A 144 4.94 12.98 0.08
CA LYS A 144 4.47 14.37 -0.03
C LYS A 144 4.79 15.00 -1.38
N ILE A 145 5.98 14.73 -1.92
CA ILE A 145 6.37 15.19 -3.27
C ILE A 145 5.41 14.61 -4.31
N SER A 146 5.07 13.32 -4.16
CA SER A 146 4.15 12.61 -5.06
C SER A 146 2.70 13.12 -4.96
N SER A 147 2.33 13.76 -3.84
CA SER A 147 1.00 14.35 -3.64
C SER A 147 0.85 15.78 -4.19
N LEU A 148 1.95 16.38 -4.66
CA LEU A 148 2.02 17.77 -5.12
C LEU A 148 2.30 17.90 -6.62
N SER A 149 2.40 16.78 -7.35
CA SER A 149 2.56 16.70 -8.81
C SER A 149 1.27 16.20 -9.47
#